data_AF-A0A973DKE6-F1
#
_entry.id   AF-A0A973DKE6-F1
#
_cell.length_a   1.000
_cell.length_b   1.000
_cell.length_c   1.000
_cell.angle_alpha   90.00
_cell.angle_beta   90.00
_cell.angle_gamma   90.00
#
_symmetry.space_group_name_H-M   'P 1'
#
loop_
_entity.id
_entity.type
_entity.pdbx_description
1 polymer ?
#
loop_
_entity_poly.entity_id
_entity_poly.type
_entity_poly.pdbx_seq_one_letter_code
_entity_poly.pdbx_strand_id
1 'polypeptide(L)' 'MIVTVGKNLAIPLPDNKESKLNIGDILLCKLSEDKRSIELEKFSDQTLNDEKIKAHGALTRVEPLNPDDYK' A
#
# COMPACT_ATOMS: atom_id res chain seq x y z
N MET A 1 2.30 -8.17 14.51
CA MET A 1 0.90 -8.27 14.07
C MET A 1 0.88 -9.13 12.82
N ILE A 2 0.07 -10.19 12.79
CA ILE A 2 -0.14 -11.01 11.59
C ILE A 2 -1.42 -10.51 10.94
N VAL A 3 -1.39 -10.26 9.63
CA VAL A 3 -2.54 -9.79 8.85
C VAL A 3 -2.84 -10.76 7.73
N THR A 4 -4.12 -10.86 7.36
CA THR A 4 -4.57 -11.61 6.19
C THR A 4 -4.54 -10.70 4.97
N VAL A 5 -3.95 -11.18 3.88
CA VAL A 5 -4.02 -10.51 2.58
C VAL A 5 -5.42 -10.72 2.01
N GLY A 6 -6.10 -9.63 1.67
CA GLY A 6 -7.46 -9.64 1.14
C GLY A 6 -7.51 -9.81 -0.38
N LYS A 7 -8.71 -9.63 -0.94
CA LYS A 7 -8.91 -9.59 -2.40
C LYS A 7 -8.02 -8.53 -3.04
N ASN A 8 -7.61 -8.78 -4.28
CA ASN A 8 -6.71 -7.92 -5.05
C ASN A 8 -5.37 -7.63 -4.34
N LEU A 9 -4.92 -8.54 -3.48
CA LEU A 9 -3.67 -8.41 -2.70
C LEU A 9 -3.68 -7.21 -1.74
N ALA A 10 -4.87 -6.75 -1.31
CA ALA A 10 -4.99 -5.68 -0.34
C ALA A 10 -4.39 -6.11 1.01
N ILE A 11 -3.58 -5.22 1.61
CA ILE A 11 -2.96 -5.44 2.91
C ILE A 11 -3.55 -4.42 3.87
N PRO A 12 -4.20 -4.87 4.96
CA PRO A 12 -4.78 -3.95 5.92
C PRO A 12 -3.65 -3.33 6.73
N LEU A 13 -3.60 -2.00 6.74
CA LEU A 13 -2.65 -1.27 7.56
C LEU A 13 -3.19 -1.18 8.99
N PRO A 14 -2.33 -1.31 10.02
CA PRO A 14 -2.75 -1.11 11.40
C PRO A 14 -3.23 0.33 11.61
N ASP A 15 -4.32 0.50 12.36
CA ASP A 15 -4.81 1.81 12.80
C ASP A 15 -3.90 2.36 13.91
N ASN A 16 -2.67 2.69 13.54
CA ASN A 16 -1.70 3.30 14.43
C ASN A 16 -1.57 4.77 14.06
N LYS A 17 -1.76 5.65 15.06
CA LYS A 17 -1.55 7.11 14.90
C LYS A 17 -0.13 7.49 14.46
N GLU A 18 0.80 6.55 14.50
CA GLU A 18 2.19 6.72 14.06
C GLU A 18 2.37 6.61 12.55
N SER A 19 1.54 5.84 11.85
CA SER A 19 1.55 5.83 10.39
C SER A 19 0.89 7.10 9.90
N LYS A 20 1.71 8.12 9.61
CA LYS A 20 1.31 9.42 9.01
C LYS A 20 0.84 9.27 7.54
N LEU A 21 0.05 8.24 7.28
CA LEU A 21 -0.52 7.90 5.99
C LEU A 21 -1.95 8.38 5.94
N ASN A 22 -2.34 9.00 4.84
CA ASN A 22 -3.71 9.41 4.58
C ASN A 22 -4.30 8.56 3.46
N ILE A 23 -5.62 8.41 3.45
CA ILE A 23 -6.33 7.87 2.30
C ILE A 23 -5.99 8.71 1.06
N GLY A 24 -5.62 8.04 -0.02
CA GLY A 24 -5.16 8.63 -1.28
C GLY A 24 -3.65 8.78 -1.41
N ASP A 25 -2.87 8.62 -0.33
CA ASP A 25 -1.41 8.67 -0.40
C ASP A 25 -0.87 7.58 -1.34
N ILE A 26 0.13 7.94 -2.14
CA ILE A 26 0.84 7.04 -3.05
C ILE A 26 2.09 6.52 -2.35
N LEU A 27 2.25 5.20 -2.31
CA LEU A 27 3.38 4.53 -1.70
C LEU A 27 4.18 3.76 -2.75
N LEU A 28 5.49 3.70 -2.54
CA LEU A 28 6.41 2.87 -3.29
C LEU A 28 6.66 1.58 -2.50
N CYS A 29 6.36 0.45 -3.14
CA CYS A 29 6.66 -0.88 -2.63
C CYS A 29 8.08 -1.27 -3.05
N LYS A 30 8.99 -1.43 -2.09
CA LYS A 30 10.33 -1.94 -2.33
C LYS A 30 10.44 -3.36 -1.78
N LEU A 31 10.85 -4.30 -2.62
CA LEU A 31 11.25 -5.62 -2.16
C LEU A 31 12.66 -5.52 -1.59
N SER A 32 12.87 -6.03 -0.38
CA SER A 32 14.20 -6.13 0.21
C SER A 32 15.12 -7.04 -0.61
N GLU A 33 16.43 -6.87 -0.48
CA GLU A 33 17.42 -7.69 -1.21
C GLU A 33 17.30 -9.19 -0.90
N ASP A 34 16.92 -9.52 0.34
CA ASP A 34 16.70 -10.91 0.78
C ASP A 34 15.35 -11.49 0.32
N LYS A 35 14.49 -10.67 -0.31
CA LYS A 35 13.15 -10.99 -0.82
C LYS A 35 12.18 -11.53 0.24
N ARG A 36 12.45 -11.24 1.52
CA ARG A 36 11.63 -11.70 2.64
C ARG A 36 10.77 -10.60 3.26
N SER A 37 11.02 -9.35 2.91
CA SER A 37 10.22 -8.21 3.36
C SER A 37 9.87 -7.27 2.21
N ILE A 38 8.75 -6.57 2.39
CA ILE A 38 8.35 -5.47 1.53
C ILE A 38 8.34 -4.22 2.41
N GLU A 39 9.04 -3.19 1.96
CA GLU A 39 9.04 -1.87 2.58
C GLU A 39 8.09 -0.95 1.81
N LEU A 40 7.30 -0.19 2.56
CA LEU A 40 6.39 0.81 2.01
C LEU A 40 6.90 2.20 2.39
N GLU A 41 7.23 3.00 1.38
CA GLU A 41 7.68 4.37 1.57
C GLU A 41 6.76 5.35 0.86
N LYS A 42 6.58 6.55 1.42
CA LYS A 42 5.77 7.58 0.77
C LYS A 42 6.48 8.04 -0.50
N PHE A 43 5.80 7.93 -1.64
CA PHE A 43 6.36 8.32 -2.92
C PHE A 43 6.46 9.85 -3.01
N SER A 44 7.50 10.38 -3.67
CA SER A 44 7.73 11.82 -3.72
C SER A 44 6.64 12.56 -4.51
N ASP A 45 6.17 11.97 -5.61
CA ASP A 45 5.12 12.55 -6.45
C ASP A 45 3.74 11.97 -6.12
N GLN A 46 2.97 12.73 -5.35
CA GLN A 46 1.61 12.37 -4.93
C GLN A 46 0.52 12.79 -5.94
N THR A 47 0.91 13.29 -7.12
CA THR A 47 -0.04 13.80 -8.13
C THR A 47 -0.36 12.79 -9.23
N LEU A 48 0.23 11.59 -9.16
CA LEU A 48 0.03 10.55 -10.16
C LEU A 48 -1.41 10.01 -10.16
N ASN A 49 -1.94 9.80 -11.36
CA ASN A 49 -3.23 9.14 -11.57
C ASN A 49 -3.08 7.62 -11.54
N ASP A 50 -4.21 6.91 -11.48
CA ASP A 50 -4.25 5.45 -11.36
C ASP A 50 -3.60 4.72 -12.53
N GLU A 51 -3.67 5.29 -13.74
CA GLU A 51 -3.02 4.72 -14.93
C GLU A 51 -1.50 4.73 -14.79
N LYS A 52 -0.91 5.84 -14.32
CA LYS A 52 0.54 5.95 -14.09
C LYS A 52 1.00 5.09 -12.92
N ILE A 53 0.21 5.01 -11.85
CA ILE A 53 0.48 4.12 -10.71
C ILE A 53 0.55 2.67 -11.20
N LYS A 54 -0.46 2.22 -11.96
CA LYS A 54 -0.49 0.87 -12.53
C LYS A 54 0.68 0.61 -13.49
N ALA A 55 1.01 1.59 -14.35
CA ALA A 55 2.13 1.45 -15.30
C ALA A 55 3.49 1.34 -14.61
N HIS A 56 3.68 1.94 -13.43
CA HIS A 56 4.92 1.82 -12.67
C HIS A 56 5.10 0.42 -12.06
N GLY A 57 4.01 -0.29 -11.77
CA GLY A 57 4.01 -1.67 -11.26
C GLY A 57 4.51 -1.87 -9.82
N ALA A 58 5.16 -0.87 -9.22
CA ALA A 58 5.66 -0.88 -7.84
C ALA A 58 4.99 0.19 -6.95
N LEU A 59 4.08 0.99 -7.51
CA LEU A 59 3.34 1.99 -6.77
C LEU A 59 1.99 1.44 -6.34
N THR A 60 1.55 1.84 -5.15
CA THR A 60 0.21 1.55 -4.62
C THR A 60 -0.41 2.81 -4.06
N ARG A 61 -1.74 2.82 -3.92
CA ARG A 61 -2.50 3.91 -3.30
C ARG A 61 -3.13 3.42 -2.01
N VAL A 62 -3.09 4.25 -0.97
CA VAL A 62 -3.80 3.99 0.27
C VAL A 62 -5.29 4.19 0.01
N GLU A 63 -6.07 3.14 0.16
CA GLU A 63 -7.53 3.16 -0.02
C GLU A 63 -8.26 2.91 1.30
N PRO A 64 -9.53 3.33 1.43
CA PRO A 64 -10.35 2.97 2.58
C PRO A 64 -10.40 1.45 2.75
N LEU A 65 -10.27 0.98 3.97
CA LEU A 65 -10.40 -0.45 4.26
C LEU A 65 -11.82 -0.93 3.89
N ASN A 66 -11.91 -1.88 2.98
CA ASN A 66 -13.16 -2.56 2.63
C ASN A 66 -13.23 -3.92 3.35
N PRO A 67 -14.09 -4.10 4.37
CA PRO A 67 -14.17 -5.34 5.13
C PRO A 67 -14.54 -6.58 4.30
N ASP A 68 -15.28 -6.41 3.19
CA ASP A 68 -15.69 -7.52 2.31
C ASP A 68 -14.54 -8.15 1.51
N ASP A 69 -13.37 -7.51 1.50
CA ASP A 69 -12.16 -8.04 0.87
C ASP A 69 -11.42 -9.06 1.74
N TYR A 70 -11.81 -9.18 3.02
CA TYR A 70 -11.15 -10.02 4.03
C TYR A 70 -12.09 -11.09 4.64
N LYS A 71 -13.27 -11.27 4.05
CA LYS A 71 -14.25 -12.29 4.42
C LYS A 71 -14.04 -13.60 3.67
#